data_AF-A0A932C8N5-F1
#
_entry.id   AF-A0A932C8N5-F1
#
_cell.length_a   1.000
_cell.length_b   1.000
_cell.length_c   1.000
_cell.angle_alpha   90.00
_cell.angle_beta   90.00
_cell.angle_gamma   90.00
#
_symmetry.space_group_name_H-M   'P 1'
#
loop_
_entity.id
_entity.type
_entity.pdbx_description
1 polymer ?
#
loop_
_entity_poly.entity_id
_entity_poly.type
_entity_poly.pdbx_seq_one_letter_code
_entity_poly.pdbx_strand_id
1 'polypeptide(L)'
;MDRSSRSVRPRTLVCIGLGGVLLAIVALIDVQVTGPRISVQWSPAVTARARAALEGRYDLRNGELDQGTVWRYDLGNRSRKNIGALIHDRAVLDTGYIDRETLTPRPRDVRVTVRSFPYPFQDLVGNPSELIQLRISAALLLAGGVLLWAARAASMRRRRSVTAATLLLLGVFAVGFQVDPSFVTMGAVRDHLKDRTNFENNFAGRVRFEKHLSQTILLQLYLRLEPTETAPERVLVAVTRGITVWFLLSALLIGFLERWSPVVLRYLGLAVLAPATLMFFGWREFGYFSLNVAAFPLLARGLRDGGGRLEAGGAMTGLSTALHGSGLLALAGSWLAVLGTPATLKERVSRFLRVTAWFTAAYLGWVVIYVIVLKLPIAPDPGPGFASPWRPWLVDDVRQGRLAAAILSAAGVRDVLMSFWFVGAPLLVVVLSLWRRYRDEVRAALWYLPPSIVFVILRWPFEGIGGGTDLIVAGFPALYALAWVCAQDSKRTTIAAALLVSAHFAFWQAVLDPRFQTELP
;
A
#
# COMPACT_ATOMS: atom_id res chain seq x y z
N MET A 1 -13.53 33.20 26.16
CA MET A 1 -14.77 33.11 25.35
C MET A 1 -14.92 31.71 24.82
N ASP A 2 -15.65 30.89 25.57
CA ASP A 2 -15.81 29.45 25.35
C ASP A 2 -16.93 29.23 24.32
N ARG A 3 -16.57 29.14 23.03
CA ARG A 3 -17.53 28.83 21.96
C ARG A 3 -17.97 27.38 22.15
N SER A 4 -19.12 27.22 22.78
CA SER A 4 -19.93 26.00 22.93
C SER A 4 -19.46 24.85 22.04
N SER A 5 -18.82 23.87 22.66
CA SER A 5 -18.44 22.62 22.04
C SER A 5 -19.71 21.88 21.63
N ARG A 6 -20.23 22.17 20.44
CA ARG A 6 -21.35 21.42 19.87
C ARG A 6 -20.90 19.96 19.79
N SER A 7 -21.44 19.15 20.68
CA SER A 7 -21.16 17.73 20.74
C SER A 7 -21.48 17.13 19.37
N VAL A 8 -20.54 16.32 18.86
CA VAL A 8 -20.78 15.52 17.66
C VAL A 8 -22.10 14.80 17.81
N ARG A 9 -23.02 15.02 16.86
CA ARG A 9 -24.34 14.40 16.89
C ARG A 9 -24.16 12.88 17.00
N PRO A 10 -24.83 12.21 17.95
CA PRO A 10 -24.67 10.77 18.18
C PRO A 10 -24.88 9.93 16.92
N ARG A 11 -25.78 10.37 16.02
CA ARG A 11 -25.99 9.75 14.70
C ARG A 11 -24.70 9.60 13.88
N THR A 12 -23.82 10.59 13.85
CA THR A 12 -22.56 10.51 13.10
C THR A 12 -21.61 9.48 13.69
N LEU A 13 -21.56 9.37 15.03
CA LEU A 13 -20.75 8.35 15.69
C LEU A 13 -21.30 6.96 15.42
N VAL A 14 -22.63 6.81 15.43
CA VAL A 14 -23.31 5.55 15.06
C VAL A 14 -23.02 5.17 13.62
N CYS A 15 -23.10 6.08 12.64
CA CYS A 15 -22.76 5.76 11.25
C CYS A 15 -21.29 5.35 11.07
N ILE A 16 -20.36 6.00 11.77
CA ILE A 16 -18.93 5.62 11.73
C ILE A 16 -18.73 4.25 12.37
N GLY A 17 -19.36 4.01 13.52
CA GLY A 17 -19.33 2.71 14.21
C GLY A 17 -19.91 1.59 13.34
N LEU A 18 -21.11 1.79 12.77
CA LEU A 18 -21.75 0.83 11.87
C LEU A 18 -20.94 0.58 10.61
N GLY A 19 -20.35 1.62 10.01
CA GLY A 19 -19.44 1.47 8.87
C GLY A 19 -18.22 0.63 9.22
N GLY A 20 -17.60 0.88 10.38
CA GLY A 20 -16.49 0.07 10.89
C GLY A 20 -16.88 -1.38 11.16
N VAL A 21 -18.04 -1.63 11.77
CA VAL A 21 -18.56 -2.98 12.03
C VAL A 21 -18.87 -3.71 10.74
N LEU A 22 -19.56 -3.07 9.78
CA LEU A 22 -19.87 -3.68 8.49
C LEU A 22 -18.60 -4.09 7.75
N LEU A 23 -17.57 -3.24 7.77
CA LEU A 23 -16.28 -3.55 7.12
C LEU A 23 -15.50 -4.63 7.86
N ALA A 24 -15.55 -4.67 9.20
CA ALA A 24 -15.02 -5.79 9.97
C ALA A 24 -15.74 -7.11 9.61
N ILE A 25 -17.07 -7.09 9.45
CA ILE A 25 -17.84 -8.26 9.00
C ILE A 25 -17.40 -8.67 7.58
N VAL A 26 -17.30 -7.72 6.65
CA VAL A 26 -16.82 -7.99 5.28
C VAL A 26 -15.41 -8.58 5.29
N ALA A 27 -14.53 -8.11 6.17
CA ALA A 27 -13.18 -8.64 6.35
C ALA A 27 -13.17 -10.07 6.92
N LEU A 28 -14.19 -10.48 7.67
CA LEU A 28 -14.34 -11.84 8.20
C LEU A 28 -14.94 -12.83 7.19
N ILE A 29 -15.56 -12.34 6.11
CA ILE A 29 -16.12 -13.17 5.04
C ILE A 29 -14.97 -13.66 4.17
N ASP A 30 -14.77 -14.98 4.15
CA ASP A 30 -13.92 -15.66 3.21
C ASP A 30 -14.72 -16.23 2.04
N VAL A 31 -14.56 -15.59 0.88
CA VAL A 31 -15.11 -16.05 -0.40
C VAL A 31 -13.99 -16.75 -1.16
N GLN A 32 -13.96 -18.07 -1.07
CA GLN A 32 -13.09 -18.88 -1.90
C GLN A 32 -13.86 -19.32 -3.14
N VAL A 33 -13.45 -18.80 -4.29
CA VAL A 33 -13.87 -19.34 -5.58
C VAL A 33 -12.94 -20.51 -5.87
N THR A 34 -13.29 -21.68 -5.37
CA THR A 34 -12.58 -22.90 -5.76
C THR A 34 -12.84 -23.13 -7.25
N GLY A 35 -11.81 -23.51 -8.01
CA GLY A 35 -12.03 -24.08 -9.34
C GLY A 35 -13.05 -25.22 -9.23
N PRO A 36 -13.72 -25.61 -10.33
CA PRO A 36 -14.51 -26.82 -10.28
C PRO A 36 -13.54 -27.96 -9.96
N ARG A 37 -13.50 -28.34 -8.68
CA ARG A 37 -12.62 -29.37 -8.19
C ARG A 37 -13.21 -30.67 -8.67
N ILE A 38 -12.53 -31.30 -9.60
CA ILE A 38 -12.86 -32.67 -9.98
C ILE A 38 -12.11 -33.60 -9.04
N SER A 39 -12.72 -34.71 -8.70
CA SER A 39 -11.99 -35.81 -8.08
C SER A 39 -11.62 -36.80 -9.18
N VAL A 40 -10.40 -37.30 -9.14
CA VAL A 40 -9.93 -38.35 -10.04
C VAL A 40 -9.45 -39.49 -9.17
N GLN A 41 -10.11 -40.63 -9.28
CA GLN A 41 -9.65 -41.87 -8.68
C GLN A 41 -8.68 -42.55 -9.65
N TRP A 42 -7.40 -42.49 -9.33
CA TRP A 42 -6.39 -43.16 -10.14
C TRP A 42 -6.41 -44.67 -9.90
N SER A 43 -6.05 -45.43 -10.94
CA SER A 43 -5.82 -46.86 -10.82
C SER A 43 -4.66 -47.14 -9.84
N PRO A 44 -4.74 -48.15 -8.97
CA PRO A 44 -3.66 -48.54 -8.07
C PRO A 44 -2.32 -48.82 -8.76
N ALA A 45 -2.35 -49.14 -10.06
CA ALA A 45 -1.15 -49.38 -10.86
C ALA A 45 -0.41 -48.08 -11.27
N VAL A 46 -1.04 -46.90 -11.09
CA VAL A 46 -0.45 -45.61 -11.48
C VAL A 46 0.58 -45.19 -10.44
N THR A 47 1.85 -45.24 -10.83
CA THR A 47 2.95 -44.73 -10.01
C THR A 47 2.90 -43.20 -9.90
N ALA A 48 3.52 -42.61 -8.88
CA ALA A 48 3.57 -41.15 -8.70
C ALA A 48 4.14 -40.41 -9.93
N ARG A 49 5.15 -40.99 -10.60
CA ARG A 49 5.72 -40.43 -11.83
C ARG A 49 4.72 -40.48 -13.00
N ALA A 50 4.01 -41.59 -13.16
CA ALA A 50 2.97 -41.72 -14.19
C ALA A 50 1.82 -40.74 -13.92
N ARG A 51 1.42 -40.59 -12.65
CA ARG A 51 0.41 -39.63 -12.22
C ARG A 51 0.80 -38.20 -12.59
N ALA A 52 2.01 -37.75 -12.25
CA ALA A 52 2.49 -36.41 -12.59
C ALA A 52 2.49 -36.14 -14.11
N ALA A 53 2.83 -37.15 -14.92
CA ALA A 53 2.75 -37.03 -16.38
C ALA A 53 1.30 -36.90 -16.88
N LEU A 54 0.37 -37.64 -16.28
CA LEU A 54 -1.06 -37.56 -16.60
C LEU A 54 -1.68 -36.24 -16.12
N GLU A 55 -1.28 -35.76 -14.94
CA GLU A 55 -1.65 -34.45 -14.42
C GLU A 55 -1.25 -33.34 -15.42
N GLY A 56 -0.01 -33.37 -15.91
CA GLY A 56 0.44 -32.45 -16.96
C GLY A 56 -0.31 -32.60 -18.28
N ARG A 57 -0.58 -33.84 -18.72
CA ARG A 57 -1.30 -34.13 -19.98
C ARG A 57 -2.73 -33.59 -19.97
N TYR A 58 -3.43 -33.74 -18.85
CA TYR A 58 -4.84 -33.35 -18.70
C TYR A 58 -5.03 -31.95 -18.10
N ASP A 59 -3.93 -31.23 -17.87
CA ASP A 59 -3.91 -29.91 -17.21
C ASP A 59 -4.64 -29.95 -15.86
N LEU A 60 -4.36 -30.99 -15.06
CA LEU A 60 -4.82 -31.15 -13.69
C LEU A 60 -3.82 -30.47 -12.76
N ARG A 61 -4.29 -29.51 -11.97
CA ARG A 61 -3.45 -28.68 -11.10
C ARG A 61 -3.82 -28.89 -9.64
N ASN A 62 -2.90 -28.54 -8.73
CA ASN A 62 -3.14 -28.52 -7.29
C ASN A 62 -3.67 -29.85 -6.73
N GLY A 63 -3.04 -30.97 -7.12
CA GLY A 63 -3.43 -32.29 -6.67
C GLY A 63 -3.39 -32.41 -5.14
N GLU A 64 -4.56 -32.61 -4.52
CA GLU A 64 -4.70 -32.85 -3.09
C GLU A 64 -5.22 -34.28 -2.87
N LEU A 65 -4.46 -35.10 -2.13
CA LEU A 65 -4.89 -36.45 -1.79
C LEU A 65 -6.11 -36.37 -0.86
N ASP A 66 -7.23 -36.94 -1.27
CA ASP A 66 -8.44 -37.00 -0.45
C ASP A 66 -8.45 -38.30 0.35
N GLN A 67 -8.62 -39.44 -0.33
CA GLN A 67 -8.64 -40.78 0.27
C GLN A 67 -8.11 -41.84 -0.70
N GLY A 68 -7.20 -42.72 -0.25
CA GLY A 68 -6.70 -43.84 -1.04
C GLY A 68 -5.99 -43.39 -2.33
N THR A 69 -6.58 -43.69 -3.49
CA THR A 69 -6.09 -43.23 -4.81
C THR A 69 -6.91 -42.08 -5.39
N VAL A 70 -7.83 -41.50 -4.61
CA VAL A 70 -8.65 -40.35 -4.99
C VAL A 70 -7.89 -39.06 -4.72
N TRP A 71 -7.69 -38.28 -5.76
CA TRP A 71 -7.05 -36.98 -5.72
C TRP A 71 -8.02 -35.92 -6.23
N ARG A 72 -7.98 -34.74 -5.63
CA ARG A 72 -8.76 -33.57 -6.07
C ARG A 72 -7.87 -32.65 -6.88
N TYR A 73 -8.39 -32.19 -8.01
CA TYR A 73 -7.64 -31.33 -8.93
C TYR A 73 -8.47 -30.13 -9.37
N ASP A 74 -7.79 -29.02 -9.63
CA ASP A 74 -8.31 -27.93 -10.43
C ASP A 74 -8.11 -28.27 -11.91
N LEU A 75 -9.21 -28.34 -12.68
CA LEU A 75 -9.16 -28.61 -14.11
C LEU A 75 -8.87 -27.33 -14.91
N GLY A 76 -7.66 -27.23 -15.46
CA GLY A 76 -7.20 -26.09 -16.26
C GLY A 76 -7.85 -26.06 -17.65
N ASN A 77 -7.69 -27.12 -18.44
CA ASN A 77 -8.31 -27.24 -19.77
C ASN A 77 -9.68 -27.90 -19.68
N ARG A 78 -10.73 -27.10 -19.84
CA ARG A 78 -12.14 -27.53 -19.71
C ARG A 78 -12.80 -27.86 -21.04
N SER A 79 -12.03 -28.03 -22.10
CA SER A 79 -12.61 -28.45 -23.39
C SER A 79 -13.25 -29.84 -23.25
N ARG A 80 -14.41 -30.05 -23.90
CA ARG A 80 -15.07 -31.37 -23.93
C ARG A 80 -14.13 -32.49 -24.38
N LYS A 81 -13.20 -32.18 -25.30
CA LYS A 81 -12.17 -33.11 -25.77
C LYS A 81 -11.22 -33.55 -24.64
N ASN A 82 -10.72 -32.62 -23.82
CA ASN A 82 -9.82 -32.95 -22.73
C ASN A 82 -10.54 -33.75 -21.63
N ILE A 83 -11.75 -33.33 -21.27
CA ILE A 83 -12.59 -34.02 -20.27
C ILE A 83 -12.94 -35.43 -20.74
N GLY A 84 -13.37 -35.57 -22.00
CA GLY A 84 -13.62 -36.88 -22.60
C GLY A 84 -12.38 -37.77 -22.58
N ALA A 85 -11.21 -37.23 -22.92
CA ALA A 85 -9.95 -37.98 -22.89
C ALA A 85 -9.52 -38.39 -21.46
N LEU A 86 -9.82 -37.58 -20.44
CA LEU A 86 -9.57 -37.89 -19.05
C LEU A 86 -10.48 -39.03 -18.56
N ILE A 87 -11.79 -38.94 -18.83
CA ILE A 87 -12.79 -39.95 -18.41
C ILE A 87 -12.50 -41.34 -19.01
N HIS A 88 -12.01 -41.39 -20.25
CA HIS A 88 -11.74 -42.64 -20.96
C HIS A 88 -10.31 -43.16 -20.81
N ASP A 89 -9.44 -42.47 -20.05
CA ASP A 89 -8.08 -42.97 -19.82
C ASP A 89 -8.11 -44.18 -18.86
N ARG A 90 -7.46 -45.28 -19.25
CA ARG A 90 -7.42 -46.52 -18.46
C ARG A 90 -6.74 -46.35 -17.09
N ALA A 91 -5.94 -45.30 -16.92
CA ALA A 91 -5.33 -44.94 -15.65
C ALA A 91 -6.33 -44.31 -14.67
N VAL A 92 -7.49 -43.85 -15.15
CA VAL A 92 -8.56 -43.24 -14.35
C VAL A 92 -9.67 -44.26 -14.12
N LEU A 93 -9.92 -44.61 -12.86
CA LEU A 93 -11.00 -45.51 -12.49
C LEU A 93 -12.35 -44.78 -12.40
N ASP A 94 -12.33 -43.56 -11.85
CA ASP A 94 -13.51 -42.73 -11.73
C ASP A 94 -13.15 -41.24 -11.73
N THR A 95 -14.11 -40.43 -12.13
CA THR A 95 -14.05 -38.97 -12.04
C THR A 95 -15.30 -38.47 -11.32
N GLY A 96 -15.15 -37.82 -10.18
CA GLY A 96 -16.26 -37.14 -9.51
C GLY A 96 -16.37 -35.68 -9.92
N TYR A 97 -17.57 -35.13 -9.75
CA TYR A 97 -17.93 -33.73 -10.09
C TYR A 97 -17.83 -33.38 -11.58
N ILE A 98 -17.78 -34.37 -12.47
CA ILE A 98 -17.95 -34.21 -13.92
C ILE A 98 -19.27 -34.87 -14.33
N ASP A 99 -20.09 -34.14 -15.07
CA ASP A 99 -21.24 -34.71 -15.77
C ASP A 99 -20.72 -35.44 -17.03
N ARG A 100 -20.83 -36.77 -17.02
CA ARG A 100 -20.31 -37.64 -18.08
C ARG A 100 -21.11 -37.55 -19.37
N GLU A 101 -22.38 -37.15 -19.31
CA GLU A 101 -23.23 -37.03 -20.50
C GLU A 101 -22.91 -35.73 -21.25
N THR A 102 -22.77 -34.64 -20.51
CA THR A 102 -22.52 -33.32 -21.10
C THR A 102 -21.03 -33.00 -21.24
N LEU A 103 -20.15 -33.81 -20.64
CA LEU A 103 -18.70 -33.60 -20.52
C LEU A 103 -18.38 -32.22 -19.96
N THR A 104 -19.15 -31.80 -18.95
CA THR A 104 -18.96 -30.52 -18.27
C THR A 104 -18.64 -30.75 -16.79
N PRO A 105 -17.66 -30.03 -16.23
CA PRO A 105 -17.44 -30.07 -14.80
C PRO A 105 -18.58 -29.30 -14.10
N ARG A 106 -18.91 -29.66 -12.85
CA ARG A 106 -19.85 -28.87 -12.05
C ARG A 106 -19.45 -27.39 -12.04
N PRO A 107 -20.41 -26.45 -11.95
CA PRO A 107 -20.10 -25.04 -11.82
C PRO A 107 -19.20 -24.80 -10.59
N ARG A 108 -18.45 -23.69 -10.61
CA ARG A 108 -17.54 -23.32 -9.51
C ARG A 108 -18.34 -23.26 -8.20
N ASP A 109 -17.87 -23.98 -7.19
CA ASP A 109 -18.37 -23.80 -5.83
C ASP A 109 -17.79 -22.49 -5.29
N VAL A 110 -18.68 -21.58 -4.91
CA VAL A 110 -18.34 -20.38 -4.15
C VAL A 110 -18.54 -20.73 -2.69
N ARG A 111 -17.44 -21.06 -2.00
CA ARG A 111 -17.50 -21.29 -0.56
C ARG A 111 -17.39 -19.95 0.15
N VAL A 112 -18.45 -19.58 0.87
CA VAL A 112 -18.46 -18.44 1.78
C VAL A 112 -18.32 -18.97 3.21
N THR A 113 -17.21 -18.70 3.86
CA THR A 113 -17.01 -19.01 5.29
C THR A 113 -16.85 -17.72 6.08
N VAL A 114 -17.27 -17.73 7.35
CA VAL A 114 -17.06 -16.60 8.27
C VAL A 114 -16.02 -17.03 9.29
N ARG A 115 -14.89 -16.33 9.37
CA ARG A 115 -13.83 -16.66 10.35
C ARG A 115 -14.29 -16.41 11.78
N SER A 116 -13.84 -17.26 12.69
CA SER A 116 -14.14 -17.15 14.11
C SER A 116 -13.38 -15.98 14.75
N PHE A 117 -14.10 -15.02 15.33
CA PHE A 117 -13.57 -13.97 16.21
C PHE A 117 -13.23 -14.61 17.59
N PRO A 118 -12.14 -14.23 18.31
CA PRO A 118 -11.45 -12.93 18.30
C PRO A 118 -10.03 -12.89 17.72
N TYR A 119 -9.51 -13.99 17.16
CA TYR A 119 -8.13 -14.04 16.66
C TYR A 119 -8.08 -14.22 15.13
N PRO A 120 -8.33 -13.15 14.36
CA PRO A 120 -8.31 -13.20 12.90
C PRO A 120 -6.93 -13.52 12.30
N PHE A 121 -5.87 -13.54 13.13
CA PHE A 121 -4.51 -13.93 12.74
C PHE A 121 -4.11 -15.35 13.13
N GLN A 122 -4.88 -16.08 13.95
CA GLN A 122 -4.48 -17.43 14.38
C GLN A 122 -4.33 -18.38 13.19
N ASP A 123 -5.21 -18.26 12.19
CA ASP A 123 -5.14 -19.04 10.96
C ASP A 123 -4.14 -18.46 9.93
N LEU A 124 -3.63 -17.24 10.17
CA LEU A 124 -2.71 -16.53 9.26
C LEU A 124 -1.25 -16.64 9.69
N VAL A 125 -1.00 -17.07 10.92
CA VAL A 125 0.33 -17.12 11.51
C VAL A 125 0.65 -18.57 11.85
N GLY A 126 1.54 -19.18 11.07
CA GLY A 126 1.93 -20.58 11.23
C GLY A 126 2.85 -20.79 12.44
N ASN A 127 3.52 -19.73 12.91
CA ASN A 127 4.54 -19.80 13.96
C ASN A 127 4.48 -18.57 14.90
N PRO A 128 4.51 -18.72 16.24
CA PRO A 128 4.58 -17.59 17.18
C PRO A 128 5.68 -16.55 16.89
N SER A 129 6.79 -16.95 16.23
CA SER A 129 7.83 -16.01 15.83
C SER A 129 7.38 -14.97 14.79
N GLU A 130 6.34 -15.27 14.00
CA GLU A 130 5.76 -14.31 13.04
C GLU A 130 5.01 -13.18 13.75
N LEU A 131 4.51 -13.41 14.98
CA LEU A 131 3.96 -12.33 15.82
C LEU A 131 5.03 -11.30 16.21
N ILE A 132 6.31 -11.70 16.22
CA ILE A 132 7.42 -10.78 16.47
C ILE A 132 7.50 -9.73 15.36
N GLN A 133 7.09 -10.03 14.12
CA GLN A 133 7.10 -9.07 13.02
C GLN A 133 6.06 -7.95 13.22
N LEU A 134 4.99 -8.20 13.97
CA LEU A 134 4.00 -7.19 14.35
C LEU A 134 4.52 -6.17 15.38
N ARG A 135 5.73 -6.36 15.92
CA ARG A 135 6.35 -5.42 16.88
C ARG A 135 6.52 -4.01 16.34
N ILE A 136 6.76 -3.87 15.02
CA ILE A 136 6.88 -2.54 14.38
C ILE A 136 5.54 -1.83 14.40
N SER A 137 4.45 -2.54 14.13
CA SER A 137 3.11 -1.97 14.30
C SER A 137 2.82 -1.62 15.74
N ALA A 138 3.14 -2.48 16.70
CA ALA A 138 2.98 -2.15 18.11
C ALA A 138 3.77 -0.88 18.51
N ALA A 139 5.02 -0.76 18.03
CA ALA A 139 5.86 0.42 18.26
C ALA A 139 5.26 1.69 17.63
N LEU A 140 4.74 1.61 16.40
CA LEU A 140 4.07 2.72 15.73
C LEU A 140 2.76 3.11 16.44
N LEU A 141 1.95 2.14 16.83
CA LEU A 141 0.72 2.38 17.58
C LEU A 141 0.99 3.06 18.92
N LEU A 142 2.01 2.58 19.65
CA LEU A 142 2.46 3.18 20.90
C LEU A 142 2.99 4.60 20.68
N ALA A 143 3.90 4.79 19.71
CA ALA A 143 4.47 6.09 19.38
C ALA A 143 3.39 7.10 18.97
N GLY A 144 2.46 6.69 18.11
CA GLY A 144 1.30 7.49 17.73
C GLY A 144 0.44 7.88 18.92
N GLY A 145 0.12 6.93 19.81
CA GLY A 145 -0.60 7.18 21.06
C GLY A 145 0.12 8.16 21.98
N VAL A 146 1.44 8.03 22.16
CA VAL A 146 2.28 8.94 22.95
C VAL A 146 2.26 10.37 22.36
N LEU A 147 2.33 10.52 21.03
CA LEU A 147 2.25 11.83 20.38
C LEU A 147 0.86 12.48 20.56
N LEU A 148 -0.22 11.71 20.46
CA LEU A 148 -1.58 12.17 20.72
C LEU A 148 -1.78 12.58 22.18
N TRP A 149 -1.20 11.83 23.12
CA TRP A 149 -1.19 12.20 24.53
C TRP A 149 -0.36 13.46 24.78
N ALA A 150 0.83 13.55 24.21
CA ALA A 150 1.71 14.72 24.33
C ALA A 150 1.05 15.99 23.78
N ALA A 151 0.20 15.88 22.75
CA ALA A 151 -0.56 17.02 22.23
C ALA A 151 -1.46 17.69 23.28
N ARG A 152 -1.84 16.98 24.35
CA ARG A 152 -2.63 17.52 25.47
C ARG A 152 -1.80 18.24 26.53
N ALA A 153 -0.47 18.12 26.50
CA ALA A 153 0.40 18.79 27.46
C ALA A 153 0.33 20.31 27.28
N ALA A 154 0.21 21.06 28.38
CA ALA A 154 0.16 22.53 28.34
C ALA A 154 1.48 23.15 27.88
N SER A 155 2.62 22.61 28.34
CA SER A 155 3.95 23.13 28.05
C SER A 155 4.45 22.76 26.65
N MET A 156 4.86 23.76 25.88
CA MET A 156 5.53 23.56 24.58
C MET A 156 6.85 22.79 24.71
N ARG A 157 7.63 23.06 25.77
CA ARG A 157 8.90 22.37 26.03
C ARG A 157 8.65 20.88 26.21
N ARG A 158 7.62 20.50 26.98
CA ARG A 158 7.23 19.10 27.18
C ARG A 158 6.79 18.45 25.86
N ARG A 159 5.96 19.13 25.07
CA ARG A 159 5.55 18.66 23.72
C ARG A 159 6.75 18.36 22.84
N ARG A 160 7.67 19.32 22.70
CA ARG A 160 8.91 19.18 21.92
C ARG A 160 9.75 18.00 22.40
N SER A 161 10.05 17.93 23.71
CA SER A 161 10.90 16.88 24.27
C SER A 161 10.31 15.49 24.08
N VAL A 162 9.01 15.31 24.37
CA VAL A 162 8.33 14.02 24.18
C VAL A 162 8.28 13.64 22.71
N THR A 163 7.95 14.57 21.81
CA THR A 163 7.94 14.29 20.37
C THR A 163 9.32 13.91 19.84
N ALA A 164 10.36 14.67 20.17
CA ALA A 164 11.72 14.36 19.74
C ALA A 164 12.19 12.98 20.28
N ALA A 165 11.96 12.70 21.57
CA ALA A 165 12.30 11.41 22.16
C ALA A 165 11.53 10.26 21.50
N THR A 166 10.23 10.44 21.25
CA THR A 166 9.39 9.41 20.60
C THR A 166 9.85 9.12 19.18
N LEU A 167 10.13 10.15 18.39
CA LEU A 167 10.62 9.99 17.00
C LEU A 167 12.02 9.38 16.96
N LEU A 168 12.92 9.75 17.89
CA LEU A 168 14.25 9.15 18.00
C LEU A 168 14.16 7.66 18.38
N LEU A 169 13.39 7.32 19.40
CA LEU A 169 13.17 5.93 19.81
C LEU A 169 12.57 5.10 18.68
N LEU A 170 11.60 5.67 17.96
CA LEU A 170 11.00 5.04 16.80
C LEU A 170 12.03 4.81 15.68
N GLY A 171 12.93 5.76 15.43
CA GLY A 171 14.06 5.60 14.50
C GLY A 171 15.06 4.52 14.91
N VAL A 172 15.45 4.48 16.19
CA VAL A 172 16.31 3.41 16.72
C VAL A 172 15.64 2.05 16.55
N PHE A 173 14.34 1.97 16.86
CA PHE A 173 13.55 0.75 16.69
C PHE A 173 13.52 0.31 15.22
N ALA A 174 13.29 1.22 14.28
CA ALA A 174 13.29 0.92 12.84
C ALA A 174 14.61 0.34 12.33
N VAL A 175 15.73 0.89 12.82
CA VAL A 175 17.07 0.49 12.39
C VAL A 175 17.45 -0.86 12.98
N GLY A 176 17.10 -1.09 14.24
CA GLY A 176 17.39 -2.33 14.98
C GLY A 176 16.45 -3.49 14.66
N PHE A 177 15.21 -3.22 14.25
CA PHE A 177 14.20 -4.22 13.97
C PHE A 177 13.67 -4.05 12.55
N GLN A 178 14.25 -4.82 11.62
CA GLN A 178 13.76 -4.87 10.26
C GLN A 178 12.73 -5.98 10.10
N VAL A 179 11.80 -5.78 9.16
CA VAL A 179 10.89 -6.84 8.73
C VAL A 179 11.70 -7.83 7.89
N ASP A 180 11.53 -9.11 8.18
CA ASP A 180 12.13 -10.16 7.37
C ASP A 180 11.46 -10.17 5.99
N PRO A 181 12.21 -10.07 4.87
CA PRO A 181 11.63 -10.18 3.53
C PRO A 181 10.87 -11.48 3.29
N SER A 182 11.21 -12.57 3.99
CA SER A 182 10.49 -13.83 3.85
C SER A 182 9.11 -13.79 4.49
N PHE A 183 8.89 -12.85 5.42
CA PHE A 183 7.61 -12.73 6.13
C PHE A 183 6.52 -12.09 5.25
N VAL A 184 6.91 -11.26 4.29
CA VAL A 184 5.98 -10.56 3.42
C VAL A 184 6.57 -10.44 2.03
N THR A 185 5.89 -11.07 1.09
CA THR A 185 6.14 -10.95 -0.33
C THR A 185 5.40 -9.71 -0.83
N MET A 186 6.08 -8.57 -0.87
CA MET A 186 5.56 -7.33 -1.45
C MET A 186 6.49 -6.81 -2.54
N GLY A 187 5.86 -6.40 -3.63
CA GLY A 187 6.42 -5.81 -4.82
C GLY A 187 7.41 -6.73 -5.54
N ALA A 188 8.36 -6.09 -6.22
CA ALA A 188 9.39 -6.74 -7.00
C ALA A 188 10.68 -7.02 -6.18
N VAL A 189 10.68 -6.80 -4.86
CA VAL A 189 11.85 -7.08 -3.99
C VAL A 189 12.40 -8.48 -4.18
N ARG A 190 11.55 -9.50 -4.27
CA ARG A 190 11.99 -10.89 -4.47
C ARG A 190 12.75 -11.05 -5.78
N ASP A 191 12.27 -10.42 -6.85
CA ASP A 191 12.95 -10.43 -8.14
C ASP A 191 14.26 -9.65 -8.08
N HIS A 192 14.26 -8.48 -7.45
CA HIS A 192 15.44 -7.65 -7.25
C HIS A 192 16.53 -8.33 -6.41
N LEU A 193 16.16 -9.20 -5.47
CA LEU A 193 17.08 -9.90 -4.56
C LEU A 193 17.39 -11.35 -4.97
N LYS A 194 16.85 -11.82 -6.10
CA LYS A 194 17.03 -13.21 -6.55
C LYS A 194 18.50 -13.60 -6.68
N ASP A 195 19.27 -12.74 -7.35
CA ASP A 195 20.71 -12.86 -7.53
C ASP A 195 21.30 -11.50 -7.91
N ARG A 196 22.63 -11.38 -7.80
CA ARG A 196 23.35 -10.16 -8.15
C ARG A 196 23.10 -9.73 -9.59
N THR A 197 23.09 -10.66 -10.54
CA THR A 197 22.90 -10.35 -11.95
C THR A 197 21.51 -9.74 -12.22
N ASN A 198 20.47 -10.24 -11.57
CA ASN A 198 19.12 -9.70 -11.67
C ASN A 198 19.04 -8.30 -11.07
N PHE A 199 19.70 -8.06 -9.94
CA PHE A 199 19.81 -6.72 -9.36
C PHE A 199 20.51 -5.75 -10.33
N GLU A 200 21.66 -6.14 -10.88
CA GLU A 200 22.41 -5.32 -11.84
C GLU A 200 21.59 -5.08 -13.13
N ASN A 201 20.88 -6.08 -13.64
CA ASN A 201 20.01 -5.91 -14.80
C ASN A 201 18.86 -4.93 -14.54
N ASN A 202 18.33 -4.91 -13.32
CA ASN A 202 17.23 -4.02 -12.94
C ASN A 202 17.69 -2.58 -12.67
N PHE A 203 18.88 -2.39 -12.09
CA PHE A 203 19.32 -1.11 -11.54
C PHE A 203 20.61 -0.54 -12.15
N ALA A 204 21.51 -1.35 -12.68
CA ALA A 204 22.84 -0.90 -13.12
C ALA A 204 22.81 -0.20 -14.48
N GLY A 205 23.69 0.80 -14.62
CA GLY A 205 23.98 1.45 -15.89
C GLY A 205 22.91 2.40 -16.43
N ARG A 206 21.76 2.56 -15.78
CA ARG A 206 20.67 3.45 -16.21
C ARG A 206 19.95 4.08 -15.02
N VAL A 207 19.52 5.32 -15.16
CA VAL A 207 18.61 5.97 -14.20
C VAL A 207 17.20 5.97 -14.82
N ARG A 208 16.24 5.34 -14.15
CA ARG A 208 14.84 5.37 -14.59
C ARG A 208 14.20 6.69 -14.17
N PHE A 209 13.52 7.35 -15.10
CA PHE A 209 12.87 8.64 -14.84
C PHE A 209 11.90 8.60 -13.64
N GLU A 210 11.19 7.48 -13.48
CA GLU A 210 10.17 7.29 -12.43
C GLU A 210 10.75 7.15 -11.02
N LYS A 211 12.04 6.85 -10.84
CA LYS A 211 12.64 6.67 -9.52
C LYS A 211 14.08 7.17 -9.49
N HIS A 212 14.32 8.30 -10.15
CA HIS A 212 15.66 8.68 -10.54
C HIS A 212 16.60 8.98 -9.36
N LEU A 213 16.12 9.63 -8.29
CA LEU A 213 16.96 9.95 -7.12
C LEU A 213 17.20 8.73 -6.25
N SER A 214 16.17 7.95 -5.95
CA SER A 214 16.31 6.74 -5.14
C SER A 214 17.17 5.69 -5.82
N GLN A 215 17.01 5.48 -7.13
CA GLN A 215 17.85 4.58 -7.90
C GLN A 215 19.30 5.06 -7.97
N THR A 216 19.54 6.38 -8.10
CA THR A 216 20.90 6.91 -8.08
C THR A 216 21.56 6.70 -6.71
N ILE A 217 20.84 6.97 -5.61
CA ILE A 217 21.33 6.69 -4.25
C ILE A 217 21.66 5.20 -4.09
N LEU A 218 20.75 4.34 -4.53
CA LEU A 218 20.94 2.88 -4.51
C LEU A 218 22.18 2.45 -5.28
N LEU A 219 22.36 2.93 -6.51
CA LEU A 219 23.51 2.57 -7.35
C LEU A 219 24.83 3.05 -6.72
N GLN A 220 24.86 4.26 -6.18
CA GLN A 220 26.03 4.81 -5.50
C GLN A 220 26.38 4.01 -4.23
N LEU A 221 25.38 3.58 -3.46
CA LEU A 221 25.60 2.70 -2.31
C LEU A 221 26.10 1.32 -2.74
N TYR A 222 25.55 0.77 -3.83
CA TYR A 222 25.97 -0.52 -4.38
C TYR A 222 27.44 -0.52 -4.80
N LEU A 223 27.88 0.53 -5.50
CA LEU A 223 29.28 0.69 -5.90
C LEU A 223 30.23 0.83 -4.69
N ARG A 224 29.76 1.41 -3.59
CA ARG A 224 30.57 1.60 -2.36
C ARG A 224 30.65 0.37 -1.46
N LEU A 225 29.68 -0.55 -1.52
CA LEU A 225 29.60 -1.71 -0.64
C LEU A 225 30.29 -2.96 -1.18
N GLU A 226 31.11 -2.82 -2.23
CA GLU A 226 31.72 -3.90 -3.01
C GLU A 226 30.68 -4.87 -3.62
N PRO A 227 30.63 -5.01 -4.96
CA PRO A 227 29.68 -5.90 -5.64
C PRO A 227 29.88 -7.39 -5.28
N THR A 228 29.20 -7.84 -4.23
CA THR A 228 29.14 -9.23 -3.75
C THR A 228 27.71 -9.77 -3.88
N GLU A 229 27.50 -11.08 -3.74
CA GLU A 229 26.15 -11.67 -3.80
C GLU A 229 25.17 -11.10 -2.76
N THR A 230 25.68 -10.64 -1.62
CA THR A 230 24.85 -10.03 -0.56
C THR A 230 24.71 -8.50 -0.68
N ALA A 231 25.44 -7.87 -1.61
CA ALA A 231 25.40 -6.42 -1.80
C ALA A 231 24.00 -5.88 -2.12
N PRO A 232 23.18 -6.51 -3.00
CA PRO A 232 21.80 -6.08 -3.26
C PRO A 232 20.97 -5.90 -1.98
N GLU A 233 20.98 -6.90 -1.10
CA GLU A 233 20.25 -6.87 0.16
C GLU A 233 20.76 -5.75 1.07
N ARG A 234 22.09 -5.65 1.27
CA ARG A 234 22.69 -4.63 2.14
C ARG A 234 22.36 -3.21 1.66
N VAL A 235 22.33 -2.99 0.35
CA VAL A 235 21.98 -1.70 -0.26
C VAL A 235 20.52 -1.37 -0.03
N LEU A 236 19.59 -2.29 -0.29
CA LEU A 236 18.16 -2.06 -0.03
C LEU A 236 17.90 -1.73 1.44
N VAL A 237 18.51 -2.49 2.35
CA VAL A 237 18.50 -2.24 3.80
C VAL A 237 18.97 -0.82 4.13
N ALA A 238 20.09 -0.38 3.53
CA ALA A 238 20.62 0.96 3.74
C ALA A 238 19.70 2.06 3.20
N VAL A 239 19.13 1.88 2.01
CA VAL A 239 18.18 2.83 1.40
C VAL A 239 16.91 2.95 2.25
N THR A 240 16.30 1.84 2.66
CA THR A 240 15.13 1.83 3.54
C THR A 240 15.41 2.59 4.84
N ARG A 241 16.57 2.36 5.48
CA ARG A 241 16.98 3.11 6.69
C ARG A 241 17.13 4.61 6.42
N GLY A 242 17.74 4.98 5.29
CA GLY A 242 17.84 6.38 4.88
C GLY A 242 16.47 7.06 4.77
N ILE A 243 15.43 6.30 4.49
CA ILE A 243 14.09 6.82 4.27
C ILE A 243 13.25 6.85 5.51
N THR A 244 13.47 5.92 6.44
CA THR A 244 13.08 6.13 7.83
C THR A 244 13.64 7.47 8.32
N VAL A 245 14.93 7.74 8.11
CA VAL A 245 15.56 9.01 8.51
C VAL A 245 14.89 10.20 7.80
N TRP A 246 14.62 10.10 6.50
CA TRP A 246 13.90 11.14 5.75
C TRP A 246 12.52 11.45 6.32
N PHE A 247 11.73 10.42 6.67
CA PHE A 247 10.43 10.57 7.33
C PHE A 247 10.57 11.30 8.66
N LEU A 248 11.52 10.88 9.50
CA LEU A 248 11.76 11.48 10.82
C LEU A 248 12.22 12.95 10.70
N LEU A 249 13.11 13.26 9.76
CA LEU A 249 13.55 14.63 9.48
C LEU A 249 12.38 15.49 9.02
N SER A 250 11.52 14.98 8.13
CA SER A 250 10.32 15.69 7.68
C SER A 250 9.33 15.93 8.83
N ALA A 251 9.14 14.96 9.72
CA ALA A 251 8.32 15.09 10.92
C ALA A 251 8.88 16.12 11.92
N LEU A 252 10.19 16.11 12.15
CA LEU A 252 10.87 17.09 13.01
C LEU A 252 10.81 18.49 12.41
N LEU A 253 10.99 18.62 11.10
CA LEU A 253 10.89 19.89 10.36
C LEU A 253 9.51 20.51 10.53
N ILE A 254 8.43 19.76 10.26
CA ILE A 254 7.08 20.32 10.42
C ILE A 254 6.76 20.62 11.89
N GLY A 255 7.23 19.78 12.82
CA GLY A 255 7.11 20.05 14.26
C GLY A 255 7.80 21.35 14.67
N PHE A 256 9.01 21.62 14.17
CA PHE A 256 9.74 22.86 14.39
C PHE A 256 9.02 24.07 13.80
N LEU A 257 8.63 24.00 12.52
CA LEU A 257 7.97 25.08 11.80
C LEU A 257 6.59 25.45 12.39
N GLU A 258 5.88 24.46 12.94
CA GLU A 258 4.60 24.64 13.64
C GLU A 258 4.77 24.82 15.16
N ARG A 259 6.00 25.08 15.63
CA ARG A 259 6.34 25.36 17.03
C ARG A 259 5.78 24.33 18.02
N TRP A 260 5.75 23.06 17.60
CA TRP A 260 5.24 21.94 18.39
C TRP A 260 3.84 22.21 18.94
N SER A 261 2.98 22.84 18.14
CA SER A 261 1.58 23.10 18.48
C SER A 261 0.80 21.80 18.74
N PRO A 262 -0.30 21.85 19.52
CA PRO A 262 -1.18 20.69 19.68
C PRO A 262 -1.74 20.14 18.37
N VAL A 263 -1.91 20.98 17.33
CA VAL A 263 -2.36 20.54 16.00
C VAL A 263 -1.28 19.70 15.32
N VAL A 264 -0.03 20.17 15.27
CA VAL A 264 1.04 19.40 14.61
C VAL A 264 1.35 18.10 15.34
N LEU A 265 1.30 18.06 16.68
CA LEU A 265 1.47 16.80 17.41
C LEU A 265 0.34 15.81 17.15
N ARG A 266 -0.92 16.28 17.07
CA ARG A 266 -2.05 15.43 16.68
C ARG A 266 -1.88 14.89 15.27
N TYR A 267 -1.44 15.74 14.34
CA TYR A 267 -1.14 15.35 12.97
C TYR A 267 -0.03 14.30 12.91
N LEU A 268 1.11 14.54 13.58
CA LEU A 268 2.21 13.57 13.62
C LEU A 268 1.78 12.25 14.28
N GLY A 269 0.97 12.31 15.33
CA GLY A 269 0.38 11.11 15.93
C GLY A 269 -0.48 10.32 14.92
N LEU A 270 -1.36 10.99 14.19
CA LEU A 270 -2.16 10.35 13.13
C LEU A 270 -1.29 9.84 11.96
N ALA A 271 -0.26 10.58 11.56
CA ALA A 271 0.68 10.15 10.52
C ALA A 271 1.41 8.87 10.95
N VAL A 272 1.93 8.81 12.17
CA VAL A 272 2.58 7.61 12.72
C VAL A 272 1.61 6.43 12.84
N LEU A 273 0.34 6.68 13.19
CA LEU A 273 -0.73 5.68 13.19
C LEU A 273 -1.22 5.28 11.80
N ALA A 274 -0.79 5.93 10.72
CA ALA A 274 -1.19 5.55 9.38
C ALA A 274 -0.49 4.24 8.95
N PRO A 275 -1.17 3.27 8.32
CA PRO A 275 -0.51 2.07 7.79
C PRO A 275 0.59 2.41 6.79
N ALA A 276 0.45 3.53 6.09
CA ALA A 276 1.48 4.07 5.21
C ALA A 276 2.84 4.26 5.92
N THR A 277 2.83 4.51 7.23
CA THR A 277 4.08 4.65 7.99
C THR A 277 4.80 3.31 8.11
N LEU A 278 4.14 2.15 8.14
CA LEU A 278 4.81 0.85 8.17
C LEU A 278 5.85 0.71 7.06
N MET A 279 5.53 1.23 5.87
CA MET A 279 6.42 1.26 4.70
C MET A 279 7.79 1.89 5.00
N PHE A 280 7.85 2.91 5.84
CA PHE A 280 9.12 3.55 6.20
C PHE A 280 9.97 2.75 7.19
N PHE A 281 9.47 1.62 7.72
CA PHE A 281 10.06 0.88 8.84
C PHE A 281 10.36 -0.58 8.46
N GLY A 282 11.31 -0.76 7.54
CA GLY A 282 11.86 -2.09 7.21
C GLY A 282 11.37 -2.69 5.89
N TRP A 283 10.43 -2.05 5.18
CA TRP A 283 10.03 -2.49 3.85
C TRP A 283 11.10 -2.15 2.80
N ARG A 284 11.39 -3.11 1.91
CA ARG A 284 12.47 -2.99 0.91
C ARG A 284 12.00 -2.50 -0.46
N GLU A 285 10.86 -1.82 -0.51
CA GLU A 285 10.29 -1.24 -1.74
C GLU A 285 10.54 0.27 -1.89
N PHE A 286 10.29 0.81 -3.08
CA PHE A 286 10.55 2.23 -3.39
C PHE A 286 9.29 3.08 -3.48
N GLY A 287 8.12 2.47 -3.69
CA GLY A 287 6.88 3.19 -4.01
C GLY A 287 6.57 4.31 -3.03
N TYR A 288 6.66 4.00 -1.74
CA TYR A 288 6.30 4.90 -0.65
C TYR A 288 7.26 6.09 -0.46
N PHE A 289 8.36 6.19 -1.20
CA PHE A 289 9.25 7.34 -1.10
C PHE A 289 8.61 8.62 -1.66
N SER A 290 7.54 8.47 -2.43
CA SER A 290 6.70 9.58 -2.90
C SER A 290 5.93 10.28 -1.78
N LEU A 291 5.81 9.65 -0.62
CA LEU A 291 5.02 10.14 0.49
C LEU A 291 5.84 11.07 1.38
N ASN A 292 5.24 12.18 1.79
CA ASN A 292 5.91 13.18 2.61
C ASN A 292 4.98 13.79 3.67
N VAL A 293 5.32 13.54 4.93
CA VAL A 293 4.57 14.03 6.10
C VAL A 293 4.65 15.55 6.28
N ALA A 294 5.57 16.26 5.63
CA ALA A 294 5.66 17.72 5.72
C ALA A 294 4.95 18.45 4.56
N ALA A 295 4.82 17.81 3.40
CA ALA A 295 4.40 18.50 2.17
C ALA A 295 3.01 19.15 2.28
N PHE A 296 1.98 18.38 2.64
CA PHE A 296 0.62 18.92 2.72
C PHE A 296 0.44 19.97 3.84
N PRO A 297 0.91 19.79 5.08
CA PRO A 297 0.82 20.82 6.11
C PRO A 297 1.42 22.17 5.66
N LEU A 298 2.60 22.15 5.03
CA LEU A 298 3.25 23.35 4.50
C LEU A 298 2.43 24.00 3.40
N LEU A 299 1.93 23.19 2.45
CA LEU A 299 1.05 23.67 1.38
C LEU A 299 -0.23 24.30 1.96
N ALA A 300 -0.93 23.62 2.87
CA ALA A 300 -2.19 24.08 3.45
C ALA A 300 -2.02 25.40 4.21
N ARG A 301 -0.89 25.61 4.91
CA ARG A 301 -0.53 26.89 5.52
C ARG A 301 -0.20 27.95 4.47
N GLY A 302 0.61 27.59 3.46
CA GLY A 302 0.97 28.48 2.36
C GLY A 302 -0.22 28.94 1.51
N LEU A 303 -1.28 28.14 1.39
CA LEU A 303 -2.53 28.54 0.72
C LEU A 303 -3.28 29.65 1.46
N ARG A 304 -3.07 29.77 2.77
CA ARG A 304 -3.68 30.81 3.62
C ARG A 304 -2.81 32.05 3.69
N ASP A 305 -1.55 31.84 4.06
CA ASP A 305 -0.63 32.91 4.43
C ASP A 305 0.19 33.39 3.21
N GLY A 306 0.21 32.62 2.12
CA GLY A 306 1.13 32.82 1.00
C GLY A 306 2.59 32.49 1.39
N GLY A 307 3.52 33.11 0.65
CA GLY A 307 4.94 33.14 1.04
C GLY A 307 5.69 31.81 0.95
N GLY A 308 6.81 31.74 1.70
CA GLY A 308 7.77 30.63 1.62
C GLY A 308 7.24 29.26 2.05
N ARG A 309 6.12 29.19 2.79
CA ARG A 309 5.49 27.90 3.14
C ARG A 309 4.87 27.21 1.93
N LEU A 310 4.29 27.99 1.01
CA LEU A 310 3.73 27.46 -0.23
C LEU A 310 4.84 26.86 -1.11
N GLU A 311 5.97 27.56 -1.16
CA GLU A 311 7.17 27.16 -1.91
C GLU A 311 7.81 25.91 -1.31
N ALA A 312 7.97 25.87 0.01
CA ALA A 312 8.46 24.70 0.73
C ALA A 312 7.54 23.48 0.54
N GLY A 313 6.22 23.68 0.55
CA GLY A 313 5.25 22.61 0.21
C GLY A 313 5.46 22.06 -1.20
N GLY A 314 5.62 22.93 -2.19
CA GLY A 314 5.94 22.54 -3.57
C GLY A 314 7.27 21.80 -3.69
N ALA A 315 8.33 22.31 -3.05
CA ALA A 315 9.66 21.70 -3.05
C ALA A 315 9.68 20.31 -2.38
N MET A 316 9.00 20.15 -1.25
CA MET A 316 8.90 18.85 -0.56
C MET A 316 8.15 17.82 -1.41
N THR A 317 7.10 18.22 -2.12
CA THR A 317 6.43 17.36 -3.10
C THR A 317 7.37 17.00 -4.25
N GLY A 318 8.13 17.97 -4.79
CA GLY A 318 9.09 17.73 -5.87
C GLY A 318 10.22 16.77 -5.51
N LEU A 319 10.78 16.92 -4.31
CA LEU A 319 11.80 16.02 -3.79
C LEU A 319 11.26 14.59 -3.59
N SER A 320 10.02 14.46 -3.14
CA SER A 320 9.40 13.14 -2.96
C SER A 320 9.10 12.49 -4.31
N THR A 321 8.72 13.28 -5.33
CA THR A 321 8.61 12.79 -6.71
C THR A 321 9.95 12.36 -7.29
N ALA A 322 11.04 13.08 -6.97
CA ALA A 322 12.39 12.71 -7.40
C ALA A 322 12.79 11.35 -6.82
N LEU A 323 12.41 11.09 -5.57
CA LEU A 323 12.60 9.79 -4.93
C LEU A 323 11.73 8.70 -5.56
N HIS A 324 10.46 8.99 -5.86
CA HIS A 324 9.57 8.08 -6.58
C HIS A 324 8.42 8.80 -7.31
N GLY A 325 8.18 8.42 -8.56
CA GLY A 325 7.34 9.12 -9.53
C GLY A 325 5.86 9.16 -9.18
N SER A 326 5.40 8.28 -8.29
CA SER A 326 4.07 8.38 -7.66
C SER A 326 3.86 9.71 -6.92
N GLY A 327 4.93 10.46 -6.62
CA GLY A 327 4.84 11.83 -6.07
C GLY A 327 4.14 12.81 -7.00
N LEU A 328 4.04 12.53 -8.31
CA LEU A 328 3.24 13.31 -9.25
C LEU A 328 1.76 13.38 -8.86
N LEU A 329 1.24 12.39 -8.11
CA LEU A 329 -0.13 12.42 -7.59
C LEU A 329 -0.30 13.50 -6.51
N ALA A 330 0.71 13.68 -5.66
CA ALA A 330 0.72 14.75 -4.66
C ALA A 330 0.85 16.13 -5.33
N LEU A 331 1.58 16.23 -6.45
CA LEU A 331 1.61 17.46 -7.26
C LEU A 331 0.24 17.77 -7.86
N ALA A 332 -0.38 16.79 -8.52
CA ALA A 332 -1.72 16.95 -9.09
C ALA A 332 -2.72 17.39 -8.01
N GLY A 333 -2.67 16.76 -6.82
CA GLY A 333 -3.46 17.17 -5.66
C GLY A 333 -3.17 18.60 -5.21
N SER A 334 -1.89 19.00 -5.20
CA SER A 334 -1.46 20.37 -4.87
C SER A 334 -2.00 21.41 -5.86
N TRP A 335 -1.93 21.13 -7.15
CA TRP A 335 -2.47 22.00 -8.20
C TRP A 335 -3.98 22.17 -8.08
N LEU A 336 -4.71 21.06 -7.92
CA LEU A 336 -6.16 21.11 -7.71
C LEU A 336 -6.51 21.87 -6.42
N ALA A 337 -5.75 21.69 -5.34
CA ALA A 337 -5.94 22.42 -4.10
C ALA A 337 -5.74 23.93 -4.28
N VAL A 338 -4.68 24.35 -4.99
CA VAL A 338 -4.40 25.76 -5.31
C VAL A 338 -5.52 26.35 -6.16
N LEU A 339 -5.87 25.71 -7.28
CA LEU A 339 -6.91 26.17 -8.21
C LEU A 339 -8.30 26.19 -7.56
N GLY A 340 -8.52 25.31 -6.59
CA GLY A 340 -9.72 25.23 -5.78
C GLY A 340 -9.77 26.22 -4.62
N THR A 341 -8.76 27.05 -4.36
CA THR A 341 -8.84 28.04 -3.26
C THR A 341 -9.81 29.18 -3.56
N PRO A 342 -10.47 29.77 -2.55
CA PRO A 342 -11.34 30.93 -2.71
C PRO A 342 -10.51 32.22 -2.88
N ALA A 343 -9.78 32.33 -3.99
CA ALA A 343 -8.95 33.49 -4.35
C ALA A 343 -9.33 34.01 -5.75
N THR A 344 -8.84 35.19 -6.12
CA THR A 344 -8.97 35.72 -7.49
C THR A 344 -8.22 34.84 -8.50
N LEU A 345 -8.60 34.88 -9.79
CA LEU A 345 -7.91 34.09 -10.81
C LEU A 345 -6.40 34.40 -10.88
N LYS A 346 -6.03 35.69 -10.78
CA LYS A 346 -4.64 36.15 -10.74
C LYS A 346 -3.86 35.52 -9.58
N GLU A 347 -4.44 35.51 -8.38
CA GLU A 347 -3.80 34.90 -7.21
C GLU A 347 -3.68 33.38 -7.34
N ARG A 348 -4.70 32.70 -7.88
CA ARG A 348 -4.64 31.25 -8.13
C ARG A 348 -3.55 30.89 -9.12
N VAL A 349 -3.44 31.63 -10.23
CA VAL A 349 -2.39 31.44 -11.24
C VAL A 349 -1.02 31.70 -10.63
N SER A 350 -0.85 32.79 -9.86
CA SER A 350 0.42 33.09 -9.19
C SER A 350 0.83 31.98 -8.22
N ARG A 351 -0.09 31.51 -7.37
CA ARG A 351 0.17 30.40 -6.44
C ARG A 351 0.49 29.10 -7.17
N PHE A 352 -0.24 28.81 -8.26
CA PHE A 352 -0.02 27.63 -9.08
C PHE A 352 1.39 27.64 -9.66
N LEU A 353 1.78 28.76 -10.29
CA LEU A 353 3.11 28.93 -10.87
C LEU A 353 4.21 28.80 -9.81
N ARG A 354 4.04 29.33 -8.60
CA ARG A 354 5.00 29.18 -7.49
C ARG A 354 5.15 27.73 -7.04
N VAL A 355 4.04 27.03 -6.82
CA VAL A 355 4.06 25.61 -6.45
C VAL A 355 4.75 24.79 -7.55
N THR A 356 4.39 25.03 -8.81
CA THR A 356 4.99 24.37 -9.98
C THR A 356 6.48 24.67 -10.09
N ALA A 357 6.91 25.92 -9.94
CA ALA A 357 8.32 26.30 -10.05
C ALA A 357 9.18 25.59 -9.00
N TRP A 358 8.78 25.64 -7.73
CA TRP A 358 9.54 25.00 -6.63
C TRP A 358 9.46 23.47 -6.67
N PHE A 359 8.33 22.92 -7.08
CA PHE A 359 8.21 21.50 -7.40
C PHE A 359 9.21 21.09 -8.48
N THR A 360 9.18 21.77 -9.63
CA THR A 360 10.03 21.45 -10.79
C THR A 360 11.50 21.61 -10.45
N ALA A 361 11.88 22.65 -9.70
CA ALA A 361 13.24 22.84 -9.23
C ALA A 361 13.70 21.67 -8.34
N ALA A 362 12.88 21.25 -7.37
CA ALA A 362 13.21 20.13 -6.49
C ALA A 362 13.15 18.75 -7.17
N TYR A 363 12.35 18.61 -8.24
CA TYR A 363 12.23 17.38 -9.02
C TYR A 363 13.34 17.26 -10.07
N LEU A 364 13.40 18.22 -11.01
CA LEU A 364 14.31 18.20 -12.16
C LEU A 364 15.71 18.73 -11.85
N GLY A 365 15.92 19.46 -10.75
CA GLY A 365 17.26 19.90 -10.36
C GLY A 365 18.25 18.74 -10.24
N TRP A 366 17.75 17.57 -9.85
CA TRP A 366 18.52 16.33 -9.79
C TRP A 366 18.89 15.75 -11.15
N VAL A 367 18.01 15.87 -12.15
CA VAL A 367 18.26 15.42 -13.53
C VAL A 367 19.51 16.09 -14.08
N VAL A 368 19.67 17.40 -13.81
CA VAL A 368 20.87 18.17 -14.18
C VAL A 368 22.11 17.57 -13.52
N ILE A 369 22.04 17.25 -12.23
CA ILE A 369 23.15 16.61 -11.50
C ILE A 369 23.49 15.25 -12.14
N TYR A 370 22.51 14.42 -12.48
CA TYR A 370 22.79 13.08 -13.01
C TYR A 370 23.38 13.10 -14.41
N VAL A 371 22.80 13.90 -15.30
CA VAL A 371 23.21 13.93 -16.71
C VAL A 371 24.54 14.68 -16.86
N ILE A 372 24.69 15.82 -16.18
CA ILE A 372 25.85 16.69 -16.37
C ILE A 372 26.99 16.28 -15.44
N VAL A 373 26.72 16.11 -14.13
CA VAL A 373 27.77 15.85 -13.13
C VAL A 373 28.13 14.37 -13.09
N LEU A 374 27.15 13.48 -13.04
CA LEU A 374 27.39 12.03 -12.92
C LEU A 374 27.49 11.29 -14.27
N LYS A 375 27.17 11.96 -15.39
CA LYS A 375 27.15 11.38 -16.74
C LYS A 375 26.33 10.09 -16.85
N LEU A 376 25.25 9.98 -16.08
CA LEU A 376 24.37 8.81 -16.10
C LEU A 376 23.31 8.96 -17.20
N PRO A 377 23.09 7.95 -18.05
CA PRO A 377 22.02 7.98 -19.04
C PRO A 377 20.67 7.86 -18.33
N ILE A 378 19.72 8.69 -18.76
CA ILE A 378 18.31 8.56 -18.38
C ILE A 378 17.64 7.73 -19.44
N ALA A 379 17.15 6.56 -19.05
CA ALA A 379 16.33 5.74 -19.90
C ALA A 379 14.86 5.86 -19.43
N PRO A 380 13.89 5.95 -20.35
CA PRO A 380 12.53 5.60 -19.98
C PRO A 380 12.57 4.18 -19.42
N ASP A 381 11.84 3.94 -18.33
CA ASP A 381 11.64 2.57 -17.89
C ASP A 381 10.98 1.84 -19.09
N PRO A 382 11.54 0.74 -19.63
CA PRO A 382 10.81 -0.07 -20.60
C PRO A 382 9.45 -0.51 -20.05
N GLY A 383 9.25 -0.37 -18.72
CA GLY A 383 8.12 -0.86 -17.98
C GLY A 383 8.13 -2.38 -18.00
N PRO A 384 7.21 -3.03 -17.27
CA PRO A 384 6.73 -4.30 -17.77
C PRO A 384 6.25 -4.04 -19.20
N GLY A 385 6.92 -4.62 -20.19
CA GLY A 385 6.73 -4.29 -21.60
C GLY A 385 5.24 -4.16 -21.95
N PHE A 386 4.89 -3.00 -22.50
CA PHE A 386 3.56 -2.58 -22.95
C PHE A 386 2.56 -2.21 -21.84
N ALA A 387 2.43 -0.89 -21.63
CA ALA A 387 1.21 -0.19 -21.23
C ALA A 387 0.31 -0.99 -20.29
N SER A 388 0.68 -1.10 -19.00
CA SER A 388 -0.17 -1.59 -17.90
C SER A 388 -1.65 -1.53 -18.27
N PRO A 389 -2.22 -2.60 -18.82
CA PRO A 389 -3.54 -2.47 -19.40
C PRO A 389 -4.46 -2.26 -18.21
N TRP A 390 -5.20 -1.15 -18.27
CA TRP A 390 -6.32 -0.83 -17.41
C TRP A 390 -6.96 -2.12 -16.91
N ARG A 391 -7.14 -2.27 -15.59
CA ARG A 391 -7.75 -3.49 -15.06
C ARG A 391 -9.05 -3.76 -15.80
N PRO A 392 -9.30 -5.02 -16.15
CA PRO A 392 -10.56 -5.35 -16.79
C PRO A 392 -11.69 -4.99 -15.82
N TRP A 393 -12.75 -4.40 -16.33
CA TRP A 393 -13.87 -3.99 -15.48
C TRP A 393 -14.77 -5.17 -15.13
N LEU A 394 -14.90 -6.11 -16.06
CA LEU A 394 -15.94 -7.14 -16.02
C LEU A 394 -15.41 -8.58 -16.01
N VAL A 395 -14.27 -8.85 -16.64
CA VAL A 395 -13.76 -10.22 -16.85
C VAL A 395 -12.35 -10.34 -16.28
N ASP A 396 -12.13 -11.28 -15.37
CA ASP A 396 -10.79 -11.53 -14.83
C ASP A 396 -9.81 -11.89 -15.96
N ASP A 397 -8.57 -11.41 -15.86
CA ASP A 397 -7.51 -11.65 -16.85
C ASP A 397 -6.32 -12.35 -16.18
N VAL A 398 -5.61 -13.23 -16.89
CA VAL A 398 -4.41 -13.89 -16.36
C VAL A 398 -3.19 -13.38 -17.11
N ARG A 399 -2.30 -12.67 -16.40
CA ARG A 399 -1.09 -12.06 -16.97
C ARG A 399 0.13 -12.56 -16.23
N GLN A 400 1.11 -13.08 -16.97
CA GLN A 400 2.38 -13.56 -16.41
C GLN A 400 2.16 -14.59 -15.27
N GLY A 401 1.15 -15.45 -15.41
CA GLY A 401 0.81 -16.45 -14.39
C GLY A 401 0.11 -15.88 -13.15
N ARG A 402 -0.38 -14.63 -13.18
CA ARG A 402 -1.09 -13.98 -12.07
C ARG A 402 -2.50 -13.57 -12.47
N LEU A 403 -3.46 -13.73 -11.55
CA LEU A 403 -4.86 -13.37 -11.76
C LEU A 403 -5.09 -11.87 -11.52
N ALA A 404 -5.31 -11.11 -12.58
CA ALA A 404 -5.83 -9.76 -12.55
C ALA A 404 -7.38 -9.80 -12.50
N ALA A 405 -7.93 -10.02 -11.31
CA ALA A 405 -9.37 -9.94 -11.05
C ALA A 405 -10.03 -8.65 -11.60
N ALA A 406 -11.20 -8.77 -12.20
CA ALA A 406 -11.94 -7.62 -12.68
C ALA A 406 -12.41 -6.72 -11.54
N ILE A 407 -12.45 -5.41 -11.75
CA ILE A 407 -12.85 -4.43 -10.70
C ILE A 407 -14.22 -4.77 -10.10
N LEU A 408 -15.17 -5.19 -10.94
CA LEU A 408 -16.54 -5.52 -10.53
C LEU A 408 -16.72 -7.00 -10.16
N SER A 409 -15.67 -7.83 -10.18
CA SER A 409 -15.74 -9.19 -9.63
C SER A 409 -15.71 -9.16 -8.10
N ALA A 410 -16.14 -10.24 -7.43
CA ALA A 410 -16.15 -10.31 -5.97
C ALA A 410 -14.74 -10.09 -5.38
N ALA A 411 -13.70 -10.65 -6.02
CA ALA A 411 -12.32 -10.46 -5.64
C ALA A 411 -11.87 -9.00 -5.87
N GLY A 412 -12.21 -8.40 -7.01
CA GLY A 412 -11.90 -7.00 -7.29
C GLY A 412 -12.56 -6.03 -6.31
N VAL A 413 -13.84 -6.22 -5.99
CA VAL A 413 -14.57 -5.38 -5.02
C VAL A 413 -13.99 -5.52 -3.62
N ARG A 414 -13.76 -6.75 -3.15
CA ARG A 414 -13.07 -7.02 -1.87
C ARG A 414 -11.75 -6.28 -1.83
N ASP A 415 -10.99 -6.39 -2.90
CA ASP A 415 -9.68 -5.79 -2.97
C ASP A 415 -9.79 -4.24 -2.90
N VAL A 416 -10.63 -3.64 -3.76
CA VAL A 416 -10.95 -2.21 -3.77
C VAL A 416 -11.29 -1.68 -2.38
N LEU A 417 -12.19 -2.37 -1.67
CA LEU A 417 -12.61 -1.99 -0.33
C LEU A 417 -11.47 -2.09 0.69
N MET A 418 -10.67 -3.16 0.64
CA MET A 418 -9.54 -3.34 1.55
C MET A 418 -8.50 -2.24 1.38
N SER A 419 -8.15 -1.87 0.15
CA SER A 419 -7.20 -0.77 -0.03
C SER A 419 -7.74 0.57 0.38
N PHE A 420 -9.00 0.88 0.06
CA PHE A 420 -9.61 2.10 0.58
C PHE A 420 -9.55 2.16 2.11
N TRP A 421 -9.71 1.02 2.77
CA TRP A 421 -9.62 0.95 4.22
C TRP A 421 -8.21 1.26 4.74
N PHE A 422 -7.18 0.55 4.27
CA PHE A 422 -5.83 0.76 4.82
C PHE A 422 -5.14 2.04 4.35
N VAL A 423 -5.51 2.61 3.18
CA VAL A 423 -5.06 3.96 2.79
C VAL A 423 -5.80 5.07 3.55
N GLY A 424 -6.73 4.71 4.45
CA GLY A 424 -7.40 5.63 5.36
C GLY A 424 -8.53 6.44 4.72
N ALA A 425 -9.16 5.95 3.65
CA ALA A 425 -10.35 6.57 3.06
C ALA A 425 -11.51 6.80 4.08
N PRO A 426 -11.72 5.96 5.12
CA PRO A 426 -12.71 6.25 6.17
C PRO A 426 -12.52 7.59 6.87
N LEU A 427 -11.31 8.16 6.86
CA LEU A 427 -11.06 9.51 7.38
C LEU A 427 -11.87 10.58 6.64
N LEU A 428 -12.30 10.34 5.40
CA LEU A 428 -13.14 11.24 4.63
C LEU A 428 -14.42 11.63 5.39
N VAL A 429 -15.06 10.68 6.05
CA VAL A 429 -16.29 10.94 6.84
C VAL A 429 -16.00 11.89 8.00
N VAL A 430 -14.85 11.70 8.66
CA VAL A 430 -14.40 12.57 9.76
C VAL A 430 -14.09 13.97 9.24
N VAL A 431 -13.40 14.06 8.11
CA VAL A 431 -13.04 15.33 7.45
C VAL A 431 -14.27 16.10 6.98
N LEU A 432 -15.24 15.45 6.35
CA LEU A 432 -16.50 16.10 5.92
C LEU A 432 -17.28 16.65 7.12
N SER A 433 -17.21 15.98 8.28
CA SER A 433 -17.83 16.48 9.51
C SER A 433 -17.22 17.79 10.04
N LEU A 434 -16.04 18.18 9.54
CA LEU A 434 -15.31 19.41 9.88
C LEU A 434 -15.54 20.54 8.87
N TRP A 435 -16.29 20.32 7.78
CA TRP A 435 -16.51 21.28 6.68
C TRP A 435 -16.94 22.67 7.15
N ARG A 436 -17.83 22.74 8.16
CA ARG A 436 -18.35 24.02 8.66
C ARG A 436 -17.33 24.86 9.43
N ARG A 437 -16.32 24.23 10.04
CA ARG A 437 -15.34 24.90 10.92
C ARG A 437 -14.00 25.15 10.24
N TYR A 438 -13.60 24.25 9.35
CA TYR A 438 -12.29 24.24 8.70
C TYR A 438 -12.45 24.13 7.18
N ARG A 439 -13.32 24.96 6.59
CA ARG A 439 -13.77 24.85 5.19
C ARG A 439 -12.60 24.85 4.21
N ASP A 440 -11.61 25.71 4.43
CA ASP A 440 -10.47 25.86 3.51
C ASP A 440 -9.54 24.66 3.55
N GLU A 441 -9.19 24.14 4.73
CA GLU A 441 -8.34 22.94 4.83
C GLU A 441 -9.07 21.70 4.35
N VAL A 442 -10.37 21.57 4.66
CA VAL A 442 -11.17 20.45 4.16
C VAL A 442 -11.19 20.49 2.64
N ARG A 443 -11.47 21.65 2.02
CA ARG A 443 -11.48 21.79 0.56
C ARG A 443 -10.12 21.45 -0.05
N ALA A 444 -9.02 21.96 0.52
CA ALA A 444 -7.68 21.65 0.05
C ALA A 444 -7.36 20.14 0.15
N ALA A 445 -7.76 19.48 1.24
CA ALA A 445 -7.55 18.04 1.41
C ALA A 445 -8.40 17.19 0.45
N LEU A 446 -9.65 17.59 0.19
CA LEU A 446 -10.51 16.88 -0.77
C LEU A 446 -9.93 16.90 -2.19
N TRP A 447 -9.19 17.94 -2.57
CA TRP A 447 -8.54 18.02 -3.88
C TRP A 447 -7.38 17.05 -4.09
N TYR A 448 -6.87 16.43 -3.03
CA TYR A 448 -5.90 15.32 -3.14
C TYR A 448 -6.57 13.98 -3.47
N LEU A 449 -7.89 13.85 -3.27
CA LEU A 449 -8.60 12.60 -3.51
C LEU A 449 -8.71 12.22 -4.98
N PRO A 450 -9.11 13.11 -5.93
CA PRO A 450 -9.28 12.72 -7.32
C PRO A 450 -8.05 12.05 -7.95
N PRO A 451 -6.83 12.60 -7.90
CA PRO A 451 -5.67 11.94 -8.50
C PRO A 451 -5.35 10.61 -7.81
N SER A 452 -5.52 10.54 -6.48
CA SER A 452 -5.29 9.30 -5.71
C SER A 452 -6.31 8.20 -6.06
N ILE A 453 -7.60 8.55 -6.16
CA ILE A 453 -8.68 7.62 -6.50
C ILE A 453 -8.52 7.13 -7.94
N VAL A 454 -8.26 8.06 -8.88
CA VAL A 454 -7.99 7.71 -10.27
C VAL A 454 -6.79 6.78 -10.34
N PHE A 455 -5.68 7.10 -9.66
CA PHE A 455 -4.52 6.23 -9.63
C PHE A 455 -4.83 4.84 -9.05
N VAL A 456 -5.49 4.78 -7.90
CA VAL A 456 -5.84 3.50 -7.25
C VAL A 456 -6.74 2.67 -8.16
N ILE A 457 -7.80 3.24 -8.76
CA ILE A 457 -8.71 2.50 -9.65
C ILE A 457 -8.00 2.07 -10.94
N LEU A 458 -7.19 2.93 -11.54
CA LEU A 458 -6.61 2.69 -12.86
C LEU A 458 -5.30 1.88 -12.83
N ARG A 459 -4.52 2.04 -11.75
CA ARG A 459 -3.17 1.49 -11.59
C ARG A 459 -3.08 0.48 -10.46
N TRP A 460 -4.22 -0.10 -10.05
CA TRP A 460 -4.26 -1.17 -9.07
C TRP A 460 -3.29 -2.30 -9.44
N PRO A 461 -2.44 -2.78 -8.50
CA PRO A 461 -1.43 -3.79 -8.81
C PRO A 461 -2.07 -5.08 -9.34
N PHE A 462 -1.58 -5.57 -10.48
CA PHE A 462 -1.99 -6.88 -11.02
C PHE A 462 -1.52 -8.04 -10.14
N GLU A 463 -0.53 -7.80 -9.28
CA GLU A 463 0.05 -8.74 -8.30
C GLU A 463 -0.84 -9.00 -7.08
N GLY A 464 -2.09 -8.52 -7.12
CA GLY A 464 -2.97 -8.48 -5.95
C GLY A 464 -2.61 -7.35 -5.01
N ILE A 465 -3.44 -7.16 -3.99
CA ILE A 465 -3.13 -6.16 -2.96
C ILE A 465 -1.86 -6.53 -2.22
N GLY A 466 -1.73 -7.79 -1.79
CA GLY A 466 -0.58 -8.23 -0.99
C GLY A 466 0.74 -7.91 -1.70
N GLY A 467 0.79 -8.20 -3.00
CA GLY A 467 1.93 -7.87 -3.87
C GLY A 467 2.15 -6.37 -4.02
N GLY A 468 1.17 -5.56 -4.41
CA GLY A 468 1.41 -4.14 -4.71
C GLY A 468 0.93 -3.13 -3.67
N THR A 469 0.88 -3.51 -2.40
CA THR A 469 0.37 -2.61 -1.34
C THR A 469 1.22 -1.34 -1.24
N ASP A 470 2.53 -1.43 -1.47
CA ASP A 470 3.45 -0.29 -1.47
C ASP A 470 3.00 0.79 -2.48
N LEU A 471 2.61 0.38 -3.68
CA LEU A 471 2.15 1.26 -4.76
C LEU A 471 0.78 1.87 -4.42
N ILE A 472 -0.13 1.09 -3.83
CA ILE A 472 -1.45 1.58 -3.41
C ILE A 472 -1.28 2.65 -2.32
N VAL A 473 -0.46 2.37 -1.31
CA VAL A 473 -0.13 3.32 -0.23
C VAL A 473 0.53 4.58 -0.79
N ALA A 474 1.56 4.41 -1.64
CA ALA A 474 2.26 5.49 -2.31
C ALA A 474 1.35 6.34 -3.20
N GLY A 475 0.35 5.67 -3.79
CA GLY A 475 -0.69 6.21 -4.65
C GLY A 475 -1.72 7.08 -3.93
N PHE A 476 -1.68 7.14 -2.59
CA PHE A 476 -2.69 7.81 -1.80
C PHE A 476 -2.13 8.91 -0.86
N PRO A 477 -1.45 9.94 -1.40
CA PRO A 477 -0.96 11.07 -0.59
C PRO A 477 -2.07 11.84 0.12
N ALA A 478 -3.34 11.68 -0.31
CA ALA A 478 -4.51 12.23 0.35
C ALA A 478 -4.62 11.82 1.83
N LEU A 479 -4.07 10.67 2.24
CA LEU A 479 -4.07 10.23 3.64
C LEU A 479 -3.52 11.29 4.60
N TYR A 480 -2.35 11.86 4.28
CA TYR A 480 -1.74 12.91 5.11
C TYR A 480 -2.55 14.21 5.09
N ALA A 481 -3.21 14.51 3.97
CA ALA A 481 -4.09 15.65 3.87
C ALA A 481 -5.32 15.52 4.77
N LEU A 482 -5.96 14.34 4.76
CA LEU A 482 -7.08 14.03 5.63
C LEU A 482 -6.66 14.02 7.11
N ALA A 483 -5.52 13.44 7.42
CA ALA A 483 -4.96 13.42 8.78
C ALA A 483 -4.71 14.84 9.32
N TRP A 484 -4.19 15.75 8.50
CA TRP A 484 -3.98 17.16 8.88
C TRP A 484 -5.29 17.87 9.25
N VAL A 485 -6.37 17.62 8.49
CA VAL A 485 -7.69 18.20 8.78
C VAL A 485 -8.27 17.62 10.07
N CYS A 486 -8.19 16.29 10.25
CA CYS A 486 -8.62 15.63 11.48
C CYS A 486 -7.85 16.12 12.72
N ALA A 487 -6.59 16.52 12.55
CA ALA A 487 -5.74 17.06 13.60
C ALA A 487 -6.16 18.47 14.07
N GLN A 488 -7.07 19.16 13.39
CA GLN A 488 -7.55 20.48 13.82
C GLN A 488 -8.44 20.37 15.07
N ASP A 489 -9.22 19.29 15.23
CA ASP A 489 -10.19 19.09 16.31
C ASP A 489 -9.87 17.83 17.15
N SER A 490 -9.81 17.96 18.48
CA SER A 490 -9.28 16.89 19.35
C SER A 490 -10.18 15.66 19.40
N LYS A 491 -11.50 15.87 19.34
CA LYS A 491 -12.49 14.79 19.29
C LYS A 491 -12.40 14.06 17.96
N ARG A 492 -12.30 14.78 16.85
CA ARG A 492 -12.12 14.17 15.52
C ARG A 492 -10.79 13.45 15.37
N THR A 493 -9.72 13.98 15.96
CA THR A 493 -8.42 13.29 16.03
C THR A 493 -8.56 11.92 16.70
N THR A 494 -9.31 11.81 17.80
CA THR A 494 -9.48 10.53 18.51
C THR A 494 -10.23 9.51 17.64
N ILE A 495 -11.28 9.93 16.92
CA ILE A 495 -12.01 9.07 15.98
C ILE A 495 -11.10 8.65 14.82
N ALA A 496 -10.34 9.59 14.26
CA ALA A 496 -9.38 9.32 13.20
C ALA A 496 -8.30 8.32 13.64
N ALA A 497 -7.79 8.44 14.88
CA ALA A 497 -6.84 7.50 15.44
C ALA A 497 -7.41 6.08 15.51
N ALA A 498 -8.65 5.92 15.98
CA ALA A 498 -9.31 4.61 16.03
C ALA A 498 -9.47 3.99 14.62
N LEU A 499 -9.85 4.80 13.62
CA LEU A 499 -9.95 4.34 12.22
C LEU A 499 -8.58 3.95 11.64
N LEU A 500 -7.51 4.65 12.02
CA LEU A 500 -6.17 4.31 11.56
C LEU A 500 -5.59 3.06 12.25
N VAL A 501 -5.99 2.79 13.49
CA VAL A 501 -5.71 1.50 14.16
C VAL A 501 -6.41 0.36 13.44
N SER A 502 -7.69 0.52 13.05
CA SER A 502 -8.38 -0.51 12.26
C SER A 502 -7.81 -0.65 10.84
N ALA A 503 -7.29 0.44 10.27
CA ALA A 503 -6.58 0.43 9.00
C ALA A 503 -5.28 -0.38 9.08
N HIS A 504 -4.55 -0.30 10.21
CA HIS A 504 -3.36 -1.11 10.48
C HIS A 504 -3.69 -2.60 10.50
N PHE A 505 -4.80 -2.95 11.14
CA PHE A 505 -5.27 -4.32 11.18
C PHE A 505 -5.58 -4.86 9.77
N ALA A 506 -6.35 -4.11 8.98
CA ALA A 506 -6.69 -4.50 7.61
C ALA A 506 -5.45 -4.58 6.70
N PHE A 507 -4.46 -3.71 6.91
CA PHE A 507 -3.19 -3.79 6.19
C PHE A 507 -2.52 -5.16 6.41
N TRP A 508 -2.36 -5.60 7.65
CA TRP A 508 -1.76 -6.91 7.92
C TRP A 508 -2.59 -8.07 7.41
N GLN A 509 -3.92 -7.95 7.50
CA GLN A 509 -4.79 -8.94 6.89
C GLN A 509 -4.58 -9.04 5.38
N ALA A 510 -4.45 -7.90 4.69
CA ALA A 510 -4.20 -7.87 3.25
C ALA A 510 -2.83 -8.44 2.87
N VAL A 511 -1.83 -8.26 3.73
CA VAL A 511 -0.45 -8.68 3.47
C VAL A 511 -0.23 -10.17 3.79
N LEU A 512 -0.77 -10.64 4.92
CA LEU A 512 -0.54 -11.98 5.43
C LEU A 512 -1.51 -13.02 4.84
N ASP A 513 -2.66 -12.60 4.34
CA ASP A 513 -3.64 -13.54 3.82
C ASP A 513 -3.35 -13.91 2.36
N PRO A 514 -3.08 -15.21 2.07
CA PRO A 514 -2.73 -15.67 0.73
C PRO A 514 -3.78 -15.32 -0.33
N ARG A 515 -5.04 -15.08 0.06
CA ARG A 515 -6.11 -14.70 -0.87
C ARG A 515 -5.90 -13.33 -1.52
N PHE A 516 -5.06 -12.49 -0.95
CA PHE A 516 -4.65 -11.21 -1.52
C PHE A 516 -3.31 -11.30 -2.28
N GLN A 517 -2.66 -12.47 -2.27
CA GLN A 517 -1.50 -12.78 -3.08
C GLN A 517 -1.98 -13.48 -4.36
N THR A 518 -1.64 -12.95 -5.53
CA THR A 518 -2.13 -13.50 -6.82
C THR A 518 -1.18 -14.52 -7.44
N GLU A 519 -0.19 -15.02 -6.71
CA GLU A 519 0.62 -16.12 -7.22
C GLU A 519 -0.29 -17.34 -7.38
N LEU A 520 -0.57 -17.70 -8.64
CA LEU A 520 -1.17 -18.98 -8.92
C LEU A 520 -0.14 -20.04 -8.48
N PRO A 521 -0.57 -21.04 -7.68
CA PRO A 521 0.33 -22.11 -7.22
C PRO A 521 1.00 -22.87 -8.37
#